data_AF-A0A4V1RZT6-F1
#
_entry.id   AF-A0A4V1RZT6-F1
#
_cell.length_a   1.000
_cell.length_b   1.000
_cell.length_c   1.000
_cell.angle_alpha   90.00
_cell.angle_beta   90.00
_cell.angle_gamma   90.00
#
_symmetry.space_group_name_H-M   'P 1'
#
loop_
_entity.id
_entity.type
_entity.pdbx_description
1 polymer ?
#
loop_
_entity_poly.entity_id
_entity_poly.type
_entity_poly.pdbx_seq_one_letter_code
_entity_poly.pdbx_strand_id
1 'polypeptide(L)'
;MLLKHFLLGALLALGSVTALPNPETDLHDVEARDNKHHRPRCGKDADFDDIKNKCICKDEGKEFHREHKICRCPEDQMKDPDDPHKCVCKDQDKKLIMGVCKCKGDLEPRHGKCKCPQGTRRHGYKCICKDQDKKLIMGVCKCKGDLEPRNGKCKCPQGTRRHGYKCKRHGH
;
A
#
# COMPACT_ATOMS: atom_id res chain seq x y z
N MET A 1 17.37 84.62 -7.52
CA MET A 1 18.21 85.48 -8.40
C MET A 1 19.51 84.70 -8.64
N LEU A 2 20.06 84.51 -9.82
CA LEU A 2 20.03 85.33 -11.02
C LEU A 2 20.39 84.46 -12.24
N LEU A 3 19.67 84.76 -13.31
CA LEU A 3 19.80 84.37 -14.70
C LEU A 3 21.24 84.24 -15.29
N LYS A 4 21.32 83.33 -16.29
CA LYS A 4 21.76 83.55 -17.69
C LYS A 4 23.06 82.84 -18.17
N HIS A 5 22.79 82.02 -19.18
CA HIS A 5 23.63 81.40 -20.20
C HIS A 5 24.57 82.35 -20.95
N PHE A 6 25.69 81.83 -21.47
CA PHE A 6 26.30 82.12 -22.80
C PHE A 6 27.33 81.00 -23.10
N LEU A 7 27.00 79.98 -23.90
CA LEU A 7 27.15 79.82 -25.36
C LEU A 7 28.55 79.37 -25.85
N LEU A 8 28.50 78.21 -26.53
CA LEU A 8 29.21 77.82 -27.77
C LEU A 8 30.73 77.56 -27.75
N GLY A 9 31.07 76.28 -27.99
CA GLY A 9 32.35 75.84 -28.53
C GLY A 9 32.18 74.48 -29.20
N ALA A 10 31.97 74.50 -30.52
CA ALA A 10 31.79 73.35 -31.39
C ALA A 10 33.01 72.39 -31.37
N LEU A 11 32.78 71.10 -31.62
CA LEU A 11 33.39 70.36 -32.75
C LEU A 11 32.91 68.90 -32.82
N LEU A 12 32.50 68.54 -34.02
CA LEU A 12 32.05 67.23 -34.47
C LEU A 12 33.14 66.16 -34.34
N ALA A 13 32.79 65.03 -33.73
CA ALA A 13 33.38 63.74 -34.04
C ALA A 13 32.40 62.61 -33.68
N LEU A 14 31.28 62.54 -34.39
CA LEU A 14 30.51 61.29 -34.48
C LEU A 14 31.31 60.32 -35.35
N GLY A 15 32.26 59.62 -34.74
CA GLY A 15 32.77 58.36 -35.25
C GLY A 15 31.74 57.28 -34.93
N SER A 16 30.67 57.20 -35.73
CA SER A 16 29.76 56.07 -35.68
C SER A 16 30.50 54.83 -36.16
N VAL A 17 30.91 53.97 -35.24
CA VAL A 17 31.28 52.59 -35.58
C VAL A 17 29.97 51.89 -35.89
N THR A 18 29.61 51.82 -37.17
CA THR A 18 28.66 50.83 -37.65
C THR A 18 29.34 49.48 -37.56
N ALA A 19 29.26 48.83 -36.40
CA ALA A 19 29.38 47.39 -36.34
C ALA A 19 28.13 46.86 -37.06
N LEU A 20 28.25 46.50 -38.34
CA LEU A 20 27.24 45.68 -38.99
C LEU A 20 27.18 44.34 -38.22
N PRO A 21 26.05 43.99 -37.57
CA PRO A 21 25.86 42.61 -37.19
C PRO A 21 25.75 41.80 -38.48
N ASN A 22 26.61 40.79 -38.61
CA ASN A 22 26.60 39.79 -39.66
C ASN A 22 25.16 39.24 -39.86
N PRO A 23 24.46 39.55 -40.96
CA PRO A 23 23.06 39.18 -41.12
C PRO A 23 22.90 38.01 -42.09
N GLU A 24 23.45 36.84 -41.75
CA GLU A 24 23.13 35.52 -42.31
C GLU A 24 23.54 34.53 -41.20
N THR A 25 22.70 33.70 -40.58
CA THR A 25 21.50 32.98 -41.00
C THR A 25 20.67 32.60 -39.77
N ASP A 26 19.37 32.37 -39.99
CA ASP A 26 18.39 31.67 -39.13
C ASP A 26 17.83 32.40 -37.90
N LEU A 27 17.02 33.41 -38.22
CA LEU A 27 15.68 33.51 -37.65
C LEU A 27 14.89 32.24 -38.03
N HIS A 28 14.78 31.28 -37.09
CA HIS A 28 13.85 30.14 -36.92
C HIS A 28 14.69 29.09 -36.16
N ASP A 29 14.63 28.88 -34.85
CA ASP A 29 13.48 28.72 -33.98
C ASP A 29 13.90 29.15 -32.56
N VAL A 30 13.13 30.02 -31.91
CA VAL A 30 12.93 29.79 -30.48
C VAL A 30 12.15 28.49 -30.45
N GLU A 31 12.84 27.35 -30.46
CA GLU A 31 12.21 26.08 -30.19
C GLU A 31 11.62 26.27 -28.80
N ALA A 32 10.31 26.54 -28.76
CA ALA A 32 9.47 26.04 -27.69
C ALA A 32 9.75 24.55 -27.69
N ARG A 33 10.78 24.12 -26.94
CA ARG A 33 11.26 22.75 -26.91
C ARG A 33 10.04 21.90 -26.76
N ASP A 34 9.73 21.18 -27.83
CA ASP A 34 8.57 20.34 -27.97
C ASP A 34 8.50 19.46 -26.71
N ASN A 35 7.60 19.84 -25.80
CA ASN A 35 7.49 19.24 -24.48
C ASN A 35 6.69 17.94 -24.59
N LYS A 36 6.96 17.13 -25.63
CA LYS A 36 6.19 15.94 -25.95
C LYS A 36 6.79 14.63 -25.49
N HIS A 37 8.05 14.60 -25.02
CA HIS A 37 8.67 13.33 -24.61
C HIS A 37 9.58 13.42 -23.36
N HIS A 38 9.28 14.30 -22.40
CA HIS A 38 9.97 14.26 -21.09
C HIS A 38 9.42 13.12 -20.23
N ARG A 39 9.81 11.88 -20.54
CA ARG A 39 9.52 10.74 -19.66
C ARG A 39 10.17 10.98 -18.30
N PRO A 40 9.43 10.90 -17.18
CA PRO A 40 10.00 11.10 -15.86
C PRO A 40 11.04 10.00 -15.59
N ARG A 41 12.20 10.39 -15.04
CA ARG A 41 13.23 9.43 -14.65
C ARG A 41 12.77 8.60 -13.45
N CYS A 42 12.54 7.31 -13.67
CA CYS A 42 12.02 6.38 -12.67
C CYS A 42 13.07 5.79 -11.71
N GLY A 43 14.37 6.02 -11.96
CA GLY A 43 15.42 5.37 -11.18
C GLY A 43 15.72 3.95 -11.67
N LYS A 44 16.59 3.23 -10.95
CA LYS A 44 17.10 1.91 -11.41
C LYS A 44 16.12 0.74 -11.20
N ASP A 45 15.25 0.87 -10.21
CA ASP A 45 14.35 -0.21 -9.74
C ASP A 45 12.95 -0.14 -10.38
N ALA A 46 12.72 0.81 -11.29
CA ALA A 46 11.42 1.04 -11.93
C ALA A 46 11.59 1.47 -13.38
N ASP A 47 10.60 1.12 -14.20
CA ASP A 47 10.50 1.52 -15.60
C ASP A 47 9.24 2.37 -15.81
N PHE A 48 9.28 3.29 -16.77
CA PHE A 48 8.12 4.12 -17.09
C PHE A 48 7.13 3.31 -17.95
N ASP A 49 5.90 3.16 -17.46
CA ASP A 49 4.79 2.55 -18.19
C ASP A 49 4.03 3.67 -18.92
N ASP A 50 4.17 3.72 -20.25
CA ASP A 50 3.56 4.74 -21.11
C ASP A 50 2.03 4.69 -21.10
N ILE A 51 1.45 3.49 -20.94
CA ILE A 51 -0.01 3.30 -20.92
C ILE A 51 -0.59 3.87 -19.62
N LYS A 52 0.07 3.59 -18.48
CA LYS A 52 -0.35 4.05 -17.15
C LYS A 52 0.18 5.43 -16.79
N ASN A 53 1.02 6.03 -17.65
CA ASN A 53 1.70 7.30 -17.43
C ASN A 53 2.36 7.41 -16.05
N LYS A 54 3.03 6.34 -15.60
CA LYS A 54 3.70 6.29 -14.30
C LYS A 54 4.85 5.30 -14.28
N CYS A 55 5.80 5.52 -13.39
CA CYS A 55 6.84 4.55 -13.08
C CYS A 55 6.24 3.33 -12.35
N ILE A 56 6.58 2.14 -12.82
CA ILE A 56 6.20 0.84 -12.25
C ILE A 56 7.46 0.12 -11.78
N CYS A 57 7.41 -0.43 -10.58
CA CYS A 57 8.51 -1.20 -10.03
C CYS A 57 8.76 -2.48 -10.82
N LYS A 58 10.04 -2.81 -11.03
CA LYS A 58 10.46 -4.08 -11.66
C LYS A 58 10.09 -5.28 -10.79
N ASP A 59 10.30 -5.12 -9.48
CA ASP A 59 9.94 -6.13 -8.50
C ASP A 59 8.43 -6.07 -8.20
N GLU A 60 7.75 -7.20 -8.33
CA GLU A 60 6.33 -7.32 -8.08
C GLU A 60 5.96 -7.00 -6.61
N GLY A 61 4.79 -6.39 -6.42
CA GLY A 61 4.28 -6.05 -5.09
C GLY A 61 4.91 -4.82 -4.44
N LYS A 62 5.96 -4.23 -5.02
CA LYS A 62 6.53 -2.96 -4.56
C LYS A 62 5.81 -1.74 -5.14
N GLU A 63 5.80 -0.67 -4.38
CA GLU A 63 5.21 0.61 -4.73
C GLU A 63 6.30 1.64 -5.06
N PHE A 64 6.06 2.42 -6.12
CA PHE A 64 6.98 3.45 -6.55
C PHE A 64 6.79 4.75 -5.74
N HIS A 65 7.79 5.13 -4.97
CA HIS A 65 7.82 6.38 -4.22
C HIS A 65 8.46 7.49 -5.05
N ARG A 66 7.63 8.39 -5.58
CA ARG A 66 8.05 9.46 -6.50
C ARG A 66 9.09 10.41 -5.91
N GLU A 67 8.93 10.79 -4.64
CA GLU A 67 9.82 11.75 -3.95
C GLU A 67 11.28 11.29 -3.94
N HIS A 68 11.50 9.98 -3.79
CA HIS A 68 12.82 9.39 -3.69
C HIS A 68 13.23 8.60 -4.94
N LYS A 69 12.31 8.40 -5.89
CA LYS A 69 12.50 7.61 -7.11
C LYS A 69 12.99 6.19 -6.82
N ILE A 70 12.34 5.53 -5.86
CA ILE A 70 12.66 4.18 -5.40
C ILE A 70 11.40 3.33 -5.24
N CYS A 71 11.59 2.02 -5.30
CA CYS A 71 10.56 1.03 -5.03
C CYS A 71 10.67 0.50 -3.60
N ARG A 72 9.56 0.48 -2.87
CA ARG A 72 9.50 -0.04 -1.49
C ARG A 72 8.32 -1.00 -1.35
N CYS A 73 8.38 -1.88 -0.37
CA CYS A 73 7.20 -2.67 0.00
C CYS A 73 6.11 -1.73 0.58
N PRO A 74 4.82 -2.10 0.42
CA PRO A 74 3.70 -1.39 1.04
C PRO A 74 3.89 -1.19 2.55
N GLU A 75 3.17 -0.24 3.13
CA GLU A 75 3.39 0.21 4.51
C GLU A 75 3.32 -0.92 5.57
N ASP A 76 2.46 -1.92 5.38
CA ASP A 76 2.31 -3.07 6.28
C ASP A 76 3.26 -4.24 5.97
N GLN A 77 4.15 -4.05 5.00
CA GLN A 77 5.08 -5.04 4.47
C GLN A 77 6.54 -4.60 4.58
N MET A 78 7.44 -5.57 4.55
CA MET A 78 8.88 -5.37 4.54
C MET A 78 9.52 -6.26 3.49
N LYS A 79 10.77 -6.00 3.15
CA LYS A 79 11.55 -6.89 2.31
C LYS A 79 11.69 -8.24 3.01
N ASP A 80 11.59 -9.32 2.25
CA ASP A 80 11.93 -10.64 2.76
C ASP A 80 13.41 -10.67 3.17
N PRO A 81 13.77 -11.16 4.37
CA PRO A 81 15.16 -11.26 4.79
C PRO A 81 16.04 -12.12 3.88
N ASP A 82 15.45 -13.15 3.25
CA ASP A 82 16.13 -14.10 2.39
C ASP A 82 16.12 -13.65 0.92
N ASP A 83 15.14 -12.82 0.53
CA ASP A 83 14.98 -12.32 -0.85
C ASP A 83 14.53 -10.84 -0.87
N PRO A 84 15.46 -9.88 -1.01
CA PRO A 84 15.15 -8.45 -1.01
C PRO A 84 14.22 -7.99 -2.14
N HIS A 85 13.99 -8.82 -3.16
CA HIS A 85 13.05 -8.55 -4.25
C HIS A 85 11.60 -8.83 -3.85
N LYS A 86 11.36 -9.64 -2.81
CA LYS A 86 10.02 -9.99 -2.32
C LYS A 86 9.59 -9.16 -1.14
N CYS A 87 8.27 -8.97 -1.02
CA CYS A 87 7.64 -8.34 0.13
C CYS A 87 6.90 -9.37 0.98
N VAL A 88 7.08 -9.28 2.29
CA VAL A 88 6.41 -10.09 3.32
C VAL A 88 5.75 -9.19 4.36
N CYS A 89 4.77 -9.73 5.08
CA CYS A 89 4.11 -8.97 6.13
C CYS A 89 5.06 -8.68 7.29
N LYS A 90 5.02 -7.43 7.80
CA LYS A 90 5.75 -7.06 9.02
C LYS A 90 5.25 -7.85 10.23
N ASP A 91 3.94 -8.08 10.29
CA ASP A 91 3.28 -8.84 11.36
C ASP A 91 3.34 -10.34 11.05
N GLN A 92 3.98 -11.11 11.95
CA GLN A 92 4.12 -12.56 11.82
C GLN A 92 2.78 -13.30 11.90
N ASP A 93 1.74 -12.70 12.49
CA ASP A 93 0.40 -13.29 12.51
C ASP A 93 -0.36 -13.06 11.21
N LYS A 94 0.20 -12.28 10.29
CA LYS A 94 -0.35 -12.03 8.96
C LYS A 94 0.44 -12.77 7.89
N LYS A 95 -0.24 -13.10 6.80
CA LYS A 95 0.36 -13.62 5.57
C LYS A 95 -0.14 -12.80 4.39
N LEU A 96 0.67 -12.71 3.35
CA LEU A 96 0.29 -12.04 2.12
C LEU A 96 -0.76 -12.89 1.40
N ILE A 97 -1.94 -12.32 1.14
CA ILE A 97 -3.01 -12.94 0.37
C ILE A 97 -3.44 -11.92 -0.68
N MET A 98 -3.17 -12.21 -1.96
CA MET A 98 -3.42 -11.28 -3.07
C MET A 98 -2.79 -9.90 -2.85
N GLY A 99 -1.52 -9.86 -2.43
CA GLY A 99 -0.78 -8.61 -2.21
C GLY A 99 -1.14 -7.85 -0.92
N VAL A 100 -2.08 -8.34 -0.11
CA VAL A 100 -2.51 -7.70 1.15
C VAL A 100 -2.24 -8.60 2.36
N CYS A 101 -1.75 -8.05 3.46
CA CYS A 101 -1.51 -8.80 4.68
C CYS A 101 -2.80 -9.11 5.44
N LYS A 102 -3.16 -10.41 5.51
CA LYS A 102 -4.35 -10.91 6.20
C LYS A 102 -3.95 -11.86 7.33
N CYS A 103 -4.74 -11.92 8.39
CA CYS A 103 -4.49 -12.79 9.53
C CYS A 103 -4.42 -14.28 9.12
N LYS A 104 -3.50 -15.02 9.74
CA LYS A 104 -3.31 -16.45 9.55
C LYS A 104 -4.36 -17.25 10.33
N GLY A 105 -4.77 -18.38 9.75
CA GLY A 105 -5.61 -19.38 10.42
C GLY A 105 -6.97 -18.84 10.85
N ASP A 106 -7.32 -19.07 12.11
CA ASP A 106 -8.62 -18.67 12.70
C ASP A 106 -8.58 -17.27 13.36
N LEU A 107 -7.45 -16.57 13.24
CA LEU A 107 -7.28 -15.24 13.81
C LEU A 107 -8.08 -14.20 13.02
N GLU A 108 -8.71 -13.28 13.73
CA GLU A 108 -9.50 -12.17 13.17
C GLU A 108 -8.81 -10.83 13.42
N PRO A 109 -8.90 -9.88 12.49
CA PRO A 109 -8.40 -8.52 12.71
C PRO A 109 -9.25 -7.80 13.76
N ARG A 110 -8.61 -7.29 14.82
CA ARG A 110 -9.22 -6.45 15.87
C ARG A 110 -8.25 -5.35 16.28
N HIS A 111 -8.60 -4.09 16.00
CA HIS A 111 -7.76 -2.92 16.24
C HIS A 111 -6.34 -3.08 15.65
N GLY A 112 -6.27 -3.45 14.36
CA GLY A 112 -5.00 -3.60 13.63
C GLY A 112 -4.19 -4.88 13.94
N LYS A 113 -4.54 -5.63 14.99
CA LYS A 113 -3.87 -6.86 15.43
C LYS A 113 -4.70 -8.10 15.13
N CYS A 114 -4.06 -9.25 14.91
CA CYS A 114 -4.73 -10.53 14.74
C CYS A 114 -5.02 -11.18 16.10
N LYS A 115 -6.29 -11.45 16.41
CA LYS A 115 -6.74 -12.01 17.70
C LYS A 115 -7.75 -13.12 17.48
N CYS A 116 -7.81 -14.05 18.42
CA CYS A 116 -8.87 -15.05 18.38
C CYS A 116 -10.25 -14.46 18.73
N PRO A 117 -11.34 -15.04 18.22
CA PRO A 117 -12.70 -14.64 18.58
C PRO A 117 -12.98 -14.76 20.08
N GLN A 118 -13.99 -14.04 20.56
CA GLN A 118 -14.39 -14.15 21.97
C GLN A 118 -14.81 -15.59 22.33
N GLY A 119 -14.54 -16.00 23.58
CA GLY A 119 -14.85 -17.35 24.06
C GLY A 119 -13.88 -18.45 23.58
N THR A 120 -12.80 -18.08 22.89
CA THR A 120 -11.75 -19.01 22.45
C THR A 120 -10.40 -18.75 23.15
N ARG A 121 -9.47 -19.68 22.98
CA ARG A 121 -8.05 -19.59 23.35
C ARG A 121 -7.18 -19.81 22.12
N ARG A 122 -6.06 -19.10 22.04
CA ARG A 122 -5.11 -19.19 20.94
C ARG A 122 -4.20 -20.40 21.10
N HIS A 123 -3.96 -21.11 20.01
CA HIS A 123 -2.98 -22.20 19.91
C HIS A 123 -2.25 -22.10 18.56
N GLY A 124 -1.12 -21.38 18.54
CA GLY A 124 -0.48 -20.95 17.28
C GLY A 124 -1.38 -19.96 16.52
N TYR A 125 -1.69 -20.28 15.25
CA TYR A 125 -2.65 -19.51 14.43
C TYR A 125 -4.08 -20.09 14.47
N LYS A 126 -4.31 -21.14 15.28
CA LYS A 126 -5.65 -21.74 15.47
C LYS A 126 -6.31 -21.19 16.72
N CYS A 127 -7.63 -21.15 16.71
CA CYS A 127 -8.43 -20.70 17.84
C CYS A 127 -9.35 -21.83 18.31
N ILE A 128 -9.28 -22.17 19.59
CA ILE A 128 -9.99 -23.31 20.18
C ILE A 128 -11.02 -22.78 21.17
N CYS A 129 -12.27 -23.25 21.12
CA CYS A 129 -13.29 -22.88 22.10
C CYS A 129 -12.84 -23.25 23.52
N LYS A 130 -13.09 -22.35 24.48
CA LYS A 130 -12.82 -22.62 25.90
C LYS A 130 -13.71 -23.74 26.44
N ASP A 131 -14.95 -23.79 25.97
CA ASP A 131 -15.90 -24.86 26.24
C ASP A 131 -15.62 -26.07 25.33
N GLN A 132 -15.34 -27.23 25.93
CA GLN A 132 -15.02 -28.46 25.20
C GLN A 132 -16.22 -29.02 24.42
N ASP A 133 -17.45 -28.69 24.81
CA ASP A 133 -18.65 -29.11 24.10
C ASP A 133 -18.94 -28.23 22.87
N LYS A 134 -18.14 -27.18 22.68
CA LYS A 134 -18.25 -26.29 21.53
C LYS A 134 -17.08 -26.48 20.56
N LYS A 135 -17.35 -26.26 19.29
CA LYS A 135 -16.37 -26.17 18.20
C LYS A 135 -16.46 -24.80 17.55
N LEU A 136 -15.32 -24.29 17.09
CA LEU A 136 -15.27 -23.04 16.36
C LEU A 136 -15.83 -23.28 14.95
N ILE A 137 -16.87 -22.55 14.59
CA ILE A 137 -17.49 -22.59 13.27
C ILE A 137 -17.67 -21.14 12.82
N MET A 138 -16.98 -20.74 11.76
CA MET A 138 -17.05 -19.39 11.19
C MET A 138 -16.85 -18.30 12.26
N GLY A 139 -15.78 -18.41 13.06
CA GLY A 139 -15.45 -17.43 14.11
C GLY A 139 -16.31 -17.53 15.38
N VAL A 140 -17.29 -18.45 15.46
CA VAL A 140 -18.19 -18.56 16.62
C VAL A 140 -18.18 -19.97 17.22
N CYS A 141 -18.15 -20.05 18.55
CA CYS A 141 -18.23 -21.32 19.27
C CYS A 141 -19.66 -21.87 19.28
N LYS A 142 -19.90 -22.95 18.52
CA LYS A 142 -21.19 -23.65 18.43
C LYS A 142 -21.11 -25.04 19.06
N CYS A 143 -22.21 -25.53 19.61
CA CYS A 143 -22.25 -26.86 20.22
C CYS A 143 -21.90 -27.97 19.21
N LYS A 144 -21.22 -29.01 19.70
CA LYS A 144 -20.82 -30.19 18.93
C LYS A 144 -21.97 -31.21 18.84
N GLY A 145 -22.03 -31.91 17.71
CA GLY A 145 -22.97 -33.01 17.49
C GLY A 145 -24.43 -32.57 17.64
N ASP A 146 -25.20 -33.35 18.39
CA ASP A 146 -26.65 -33.16 18.58
C ASP A 146 -26.97 -32.25 19.79
N LEU A 147 -25.92 -31.67 20.41
CA LEU A 147 -26.10 -30.80 21.56
C LEU A 147 -26.63 -29.44 21.12
N GLU A 148 -27.61 -28.93 21.86
CA GLU A 148 -28.23 -27.63 21.64
C GLU A 148 -27.80 -26.62 22.71
N PRO A 149 -27.66 -25.33 22.36
CA PRO A 149 -27.37 -24.29 23.33
C PRO A 149 -28.60 -24.03 24.23
N ARG A 150 -28.43 -24.19 25.55
CA ARG A 150 -29.41 -23.81 26.58
C ARG A 150 -28.71 -23.10 27.74
N ASN A 151 -29.05 -21.83 27.96
CA ASN A 151 -28.45 -20.96 29.00
C ASN A 151 -26.92 -20.95 28.94
N GLY A 152 -26.36 -20.78 27.73
CA GLY A 152 -24.92 -20.72 27.49
C GLY A 152 -24.17 -22.06 27.56
N LYS A 153 -24.84 -23.16 27.93
CA LYS A 153 -24.27 -24.53 27.97
C LYS A 153 -24.82 -25.38 26.83
N CYS A 154 -24.08 -26.40 26.41
CA CYS A 154 -24.54 -27.37 25.41
C CYS A 154 -25.23 -28.56 26.11
N LYS A 155 -26.50 -28.80 25.77
CA LYS A 155 -27.34 -29.85 26.40
C LYS A 155 -28.10 -30.62 25.34
N CYS A 156 -28.49 -31.85 25.67
CA CYS A 156 -29.39 -32.61 24.82
C CYS A 156 -30.83 -32.05 24.85
N PRO A 157 -31.59 -32.21 23.76
CA PRO A 157 -33.03 -31.91 23.72
C PRO A 157 -33.80 -32.65 24.83
N GLN A 158 -34.99 -32.15 25.17
CA GLN A 158 -35.84 -32.83 26.16
C GLN A 158 -36.21 -34.24 25.69
N GLY A 159 -36.25 -35.21 26.61
CA GLY A 159 -36.53 -36.61 26.29
C GLY A 159 -35.36 -37.41 25.70
N THR A 160 -34.15 -36.84 25.67
CA THR A 160 -32.92 -37.54 25.25
C THR A 160 -31.84 -37.49 26.33
N ARG A 161 -30.93 -38.48 26.33
CA ARG A 161 -29.73 -38.51 27.17
C ARG A 161 -28.47 -38.43 26.33
N ARG A 162 -27.44 -37.86 26.95
CA ARG A 162 -26.14 -37.57 26.32
C ARG A 162 -25.27 -38.82 26.29
N HIS A 163 -24.78 -39.16 25.10
CA HIS A 163 -23.76 -40.18 24.86
C HIS A 163 -22.63 -39.53 24.04
N GLY A 164 -21.61 -38.99 24.73
CA GLY A 164 -20.57 -38.19 24.08
C GLY A 164 -21.13 -36.86 23.56
N TYR A 165 -21.04 -36.61 22.26
CA TYR A 165 -21.67 -35.46 21.59
C TYR A 165 -23.00 -35.81 20.89
N LYS A 166 -23.51 -37.04 21.10
CA LYS A 166 -24.79 -37.49 20.55
C LYS A 166 -25.88 -37.49 21.61
N CYS A 167 -27.12 -37.35 21.17
CA CYS A 167 -28.30 -37.40 22.04
C CYS A 167 -29.20 -38.56 21.62
N LYS A 168 -29.50 -39.48 22.54
CA LYS A 168 -30.33 -40.67 22.27
C LYS A 168 -31.60 -40.63 23.12
N ARG A 169 -32.75 -41.01 22.55
CA ARG A 169 -33.98 -41.20 23.34
C ARG A 169 -33.80 -42.41 24.27
N HIS A 170 -34.36 -42.33 25.46
CA HIS A 170 -34.47 -43.49 26.33
C HIS A 170 -35.66 -44.34 25.88
N GLY A 171 -35.41 -45.61 25.54
CA GLY A 171 -36.43 -46.61 25.27
C GLY A 171 -37.06 -46.51 23.87
N HIS A 172 -36.50 -47.28 22.93
CA HIS A 172 -37.21 -48.20 22.04
C HIS A 172 -36.22 -49.29 21.63
#